data_AF-A0A1T4Y743-F1
#
_entry.id   AF-A0A1T4Y743-F1
#
_cell.length_a   1.000
_cell.length_b   1.000
_cell.length_c   1.000
_cell.angle_alpha   90.00
_cell.angle_beta   90.00
_cell.angle_gamma   90.00
#
_symmetry.space_group_name_H-M   'P 1'
#
loop_
_entity.id
_entity.type
_entity.pdbx_description
1 polymer ?
#
loop_
_entity_poly.entity_id
_entity_poly.type
_entity_poly.pdbx_seq_one_letter_code
_entity_poly.pdbx_strand_id
1 'polypeptide(L)'
;MPVMDGLFRFSLLLLFVPILLGAILGCGLTWAGLRRRMAMRSWLPVEVAILSGRVEEQEHRGWYFIKTRTWDFVIDYEYTHQGQTHQAEARLQADVPGGPEPDPQVLDNAVAQARQRLLDRLADLRVNPEDPSQTAWTTEPAGRATLRLTLFGLTALASLAVLISLFSS
;
A
#
# COMPACT_ATOMS: atom_id res chain seq x y z
N MET A 1 48.50 -3.09 17.92
CA MET A 1 47.23 -3.61 17.39
C MET A 1 46.03 -2.61 17.33
N PRO A 2 46.14 -1.29 17.56
CA PRO A 2 44.95 -0.41 17.62
C PRO A 2 44.26 -0.16 16.26
N VAL A 3 44.98 -0.34 15.15
CA VAL A 3 44.44 -0.13 13.80
C VAL A 3 43.41 -1.21 13.42
N MET A 4 43.63 -2.46 13.86
CA MET A 4 42.71 -3.58 13.59
C MET A 4 41.41 -3.42 14.37
N ASP A 5 41.48 -2.95 15.62
CA ASP A 5 40.29 -2.68 16.44
C ASP A 5 39.47 -1.51 15.88
N GLY A 6 40.13 -0.45 15.38
CA GLY A 6 39.47 0.67 14.72
C GLY A 6 38.74 0.26 13.43
N LEU A 7 39.37 -0.56 12.59
CA LEU A 7 38.75 -1.10 11.38
C LEU A 7 37.55 -1.99 11.67
N PHE A 8 37.61 -2.79 12.74
CA PHE A 8 36.50 -3.65 13.17
C PHE A 8 35.31 -2.84 13.71
N ARG A 9 35.56 -1.78 14.51
CA ARG A 9 34.49 -0.89 14.96
C ARG A 9 33.85 -0.12 13.79
N PHE A 10 34.66 0.30 12.82
CA PHE A 10 34.17 1.01 11.63
C PHE A 10 33.31 0.13 10.71
N SER A 11 33.69 -1.14 10.51
CA SER A 11 32.88 -2.06 9.70
C SER A 11 31.53 -2.38 10.36
N LEU A 12 31.49 -2.49 11.69
CA LEU A 12 30.24 -2.67 12.42
C LEU A 12 29.34 -1.42 12.37
N LEU A 13 29.92 -0.21 12.41
CA LEU A 13 29.17 1.03 12.19
C LEU A 13 28.55 1.08 10.80
N LEU A 14 29.32 0.73 9.76
CA LEU A 14 28.83 0.66 8.38
C LEU A 14 27.70 -0.35 8.19
N LEU A 15 27.68 -1.43 8.99
CA LEU A 15 26.65 -2.45 8.92
C LEU A 15 25.39 -2.05 9.70
N PHE A 16 25.53 -1.66 10.97
CA PHE A 16 24.40 -1.52 11.88
C PHE A 16 23.72 -0.15 11.83
N VAL A 17 24.41 0.92 11.42
CA VAL A 17 23.78 2.24 11.26
C VAL A 17 22.72 2.25 10.15
N PRO A 18 22.98 1.74 8.93
CA PRO A 18 21.95 1.67 7.89
C PRO A 18 20.79 0.74 8.27
N ILE A 19 21.07 -0.37 8.95
CA ILE A 19 20.02 -1.30 9.42
C ILE A 19 19.11 -0.61 10.44
N LEU A 20 19.69 0.14 11.40
CA LEU A 20 18.92 0.90 12.38
C LEU A 20 18.06 1.98 11.71
N LEU A 21 18.63 2.75 10.79
CA LEU A 21 17.90 3.78 10.03
C LEU A 21 16.76 3.16 9.21
N GLY A 22 17.01 2.04 8.52
CA GLY A 22 16.00 1.30 7.77
C GLY A 22 14.87 0.78 8.67
N ALA A 23 15.21 0.26 9.85
CA ALA A 23 14.23 -0.23 10.83
C ALA A 23 13.37 0.91 11.40
N ILE A 24 13.96 2.06 11.73
CA ILE A 24 13.23 3.24 12.20
C ILE A 24 12.28 3.75 11.11
N LEU A 25 12.76 3.89 9.88
CA LEU A 25 11.95 4.33 8.75
C LEU A 25 10.80 3.36 8.46
N GLY A 26 11.09 2.06 8.41
CA GLY A 26 10.08 1.00 8.24
C GLY A 26 9.02 1.00 9.35
N CYS A 27 9.44 1.23 10.60
CA CYS A 27 8.55 1.37 11.74
C CYS A 27 7.63 2.59 11.59
N GLY A 28 8.20 3.76 11.25
CA GLY A 28 7.44 5.00 11.04
C GLY A 28 6.40 4.89 9.93
N LEU A 29 6.76 4.32 8.78
CA LEU A 29 5.83 4.11 7.66
C LEU A 29 4.70 3.14 8.04
N THR A 30 5.03 2.05 8.73
CA THR A 30 4.04 1.06 9.17
C THR A 30 3.11 1.65 10.23
N TRP A 31 3.63 2.44 11.17
CA TRP A 31 2.85 3.15 12.19
C TRP A 31 1.91 4.19 11.57
N ALA A 32 2.38 4.99 10.61
CA ALA A 32 1.55 5.95 9.90
C ALA A 32 0.38 5.26 9.18
N GLY A 33 0.64 4.12 8.54
CA GLY A 33 -0.40 3.27 7.94
C GLY A 33 -1.41 2.76 8.97
N LEU A 34 -0.95 2.25 10.11
CA LEU A 34 -1.80 1.80 11.22
C LEU A 34 -2.64 2.93 11.81
N ARG A 35 -2.08 4.13 11.98
CA ARG A 35 -2.81 5.31 12.48
C ARG A 35 -3.92 5.71 11.52
N ARG A 36 -3.66 5.73 10.20
CA ARG A 36 -4.71 5.93 9.19
C ARG A 36 -5.81 4.88 9.31
N ARG A 37 -5.46 3.60 9.55
CA ARG A 37 -6.46 2.54 9.80
C ARG A 37 -7.27 2.71 11.08
N MET A 38 -6.64 3.16 12.17
CA MET A 38 -7.39 3.46 13.39
C MET A 38 -8.37 4.61 13.16
N ALA A 39 -7.97 5.64 12.41
CA ALA A 39 -8.87 6.71 12.00
C ALA A 39 -10.04 6.18 11.15
N MET A 40 -9.81 5.22 10.26
CA MET A 40 -10.88 4.58 9.47
C MET A 40 -11.95 3.85 10.32
N ARG A 41 -11.69 3.54 11.60
CA ARG A 41 -12.72 2.93 12.48
C ARG A 41 -13.84 3.89 12.83
N SER A 42 -13.57 5.20 12.87
CA SER A 42 -14.61 6.22 13.09
C SER A 42 -15.32 6.62 11.80
N TRP A 43 -14.87 6.10 10.64
CA TRP A 43 -15.49 6.40 9.36
C TRP A 43 -16.77 5.60 9.20
N LEU A 44 -17.82 6.28 8.75
CA LEU A 44 -19.14 5.71 8.61
C LEU A 44 -19.22 4.91 7.31
N PRO A 45 -19.92 3.76 7.30
CA PRO A 45 -20.30 3.11 6.06
C PRO A 45 -21.29 4.01 5.31
N VAL A 46 -21.18 4.05 3.99
CA VAL A 46 -22.11 4.78 3.12
C VAL A 46 -22.67 3.85 2.06
N GLU A 47 -23.92 4.07 1.69
CA GLU A 47 -24.50 3.42 0.53
C GLU A 47 -23.96 4.06 -0.74
N VAL A 48 -23.49 3.20 -1.65
CA VAL A 48 -22.88 3.60 -2.91
C VAL A 48 -23.81 3.21 -4.04
N ALA A 49 -24.18 4.18 -4.88
CA ALA A 49 -24.87 3.94 -6.14
C ALA A 49 -23.84 3.96 -7.28
N ILE A 50 -23.83 2.89 -8.07
CA ILE A 50 -22.92 2.76 -9.21
C ILE A 50 -23.55 3.47 -10.40
N LEU A 51 -22.83 4.46 -10.93
CA LEU A 51 -23.29 5.23 -12.09
C LEU A 51 -22.88 4.55 -13.39
N SER A 52 -21.60 4.19 -13.49
CA SER A 52 -20.99 3.74 -14.74
C SER A 52 -19.78 2.84 -14.45
N GLY A 53 -19.50 1.92 -15.38
CA GLY A 53 -18.31 1.08 -15.36
C GLY A 53 -17.71 1.00 -16.76
N ARG A 54 -16.41 1.26 -16.88
CA ARG A 54 -15.69 1.25 -18.16
C ARG A 54 -14.33 0.57 -18.02
N VAL A 55 -13.83 0.04 -19.14
CA VAL A 55 -12.48 -0.52 -19.24
C VAL A 55 -11.62 0.50 -19.97
N GLU A 56 -10.54 0.94 -19.36
CA GLU A 56 -9.54 1.82 -19.97
C GLU A 56 -8.28 1.02 -20.29
N GLU A 57 -7.80 1.13 -21.52
CA GLU A 57 -6.47 0.62 -21.90
C GLU A 57 -5.44 1.71 -21.61
N GLN A 58 -4.43 1.38 -20.82
CA GLN A 58 -3.26 2.23 -20.60
C GLN A 58 -2.03 1.58 -21.21
N GLU A 59 -1.32 2.34 -22.05
CA GLU A 59 -0.03 1.95 -22.57
C GLU A 59 1.06 2.59 -21.71
N HIS A 60 1.79 1.77 -20.95
CA HIS A 60 2.95 2.22 -20.19
C HIS A 60 4.24 1.97 -20.99
N ARG A 61 5.05 3.01 -21.13
CA ARG A 61 6.35 2.93 -21.78
C ARG A 61 7.44 2.75 -20.73
N GLY A 62 7.89 1.52 -20.53
CA GLY A 62 8.98 1.22 -19.61
C GLY A 62 10.35 1.73 -20.08
N TRP A 63 11.30 1.84 -19.16
CA TRP A 63 12.69 2.25 -19.43
C TRP A 63 13.43 1.36 -20.44
N TYR A 64 12.99 0.10 -20.59
CA TYR A 64 13.58 -0.88 -21.52
C TYR A 64 12.91 -0.92 -22.91
N PHE A 65 12.13 0.10 -23.30
CA PHE A 65 11.37 0.13 -24.57
C PHE A 65 10.32 -0.98 -24.74
N ILE A 66 10.07 -1.78 -23.71
CA ILE A 66 8.96 -2.74 -23.67
C ILE A 66 7.67 -1.92 -23.48
N LYS A 67 6.76 -2.02 -24.46
CA LYS A 67 5.40 -1.52 -24.35
C LYS A 67 4.62 -2.50 -23.49
N THR A 68 4.22 -2.09 -22.30
CA THR A 68 3.34 -2.88 -21.45
C THR A 68 1.96 -2.25 -21.52
N ARG A 69 1.00 -3.00 -22.06
CA ARG A 69 -0.41 -2.62 -22.00
C ARG A 69 -1.00 -3.12 -20.69
N THR A 70 -1.75 -2.26 -20.04
CA THR A 70 -2.50 -2.58 -18.83
C THR A 70 -3.95 -2.21 -19.07
N TRP A 71 -4.86 -3.01 -18.55
CA TRP A 71 -6.30 -2.76 -18.65
C TRP A 71 -6.81 -2.42 -17.27
N ASP A 72 -7.37 -1.23 -17.12
CA ASP A 72 -7.91 -0.75 -15.86
C ASP A 72 -9.44 -0.79 -15.93
N PHE A 73 -10.07 -1.39 -14.92
CA PHE A 73 -11.49 -1.27 -14.73
C PHE A 73 -11.79 -0.05 -13.84
N VAL A 74 -12.57 0.88 -14.39
CA VAL A 74 -12.92 2.15 -13.76
C VAL A 74 -14.41 2.15 -13.47
N ILE A 75 -14.77 2.45 -12.22
CA ILE A 75 -16.16 2.63 -11.80
C ILE A 75 -16.35 4.07 -11.35
N ASP A 76 -17.35 4.73 -11.94
CA ASP A 76 -17.89 5.98 -11.43
C ASP A 76 -19.03 5.65 -10.46
N TYR A 77 -18.96 6.20 -9.25
CA TYR A 77 -19.95 5.95 -8.22
C TYR A 77 -20.32 7.23 -7.49
N GLU A 78 -21.53 7.25 -6.95
CA GLU A 78 -22.00 8.31 -6.08
C GLU A 78 -22.38 7.76 -4.71
N TYR A 79 -22.25 8.60 -3.70
CA TYR A 79 -22.70 8.29 -2.34
C TYR A 79 -23.28 9.53 -1.69
N THR A 80 -24.22 9.32 -0.79
CA THR A 80 -24.85 10.41 -0.04
C THR A 80 -24.32 10.43 1.39
N HIS A 81 -23.78 11.56 1.81
CA HIS A 81 -23.31 11.79 3.17
C HIS A 81 -23.94 13.07 3.73
N GLN A 82 -24.67 12.95 4.85
CA GLN A 82 -25.35 14.09 5.51
C GLN A 82 -26.23 14.92 4.57
N GLY A 83 -26.89 14.26 3.60
CA GLY A 83 -27.77 14.91 2.62
C GLY A 83 -27.05 15.59 1.45
N GLN A 84 -25.73 15.46 1.34
CA GLN A 84 -24.96 15.88 0.18
C GLN A 84 -24.55 14.66 -0.66
N THR A 85 -24.76 14.74 -1.97
CA THR A 85 -24.34 13.71 -2.92
C THR A 85 -22.94 14.03 -3.42
N HIS A 86 -22.03 13.07 -3.28
CA HIS A 86 -20.67 13.15 -3.76
C HIS A 86 -20.46 12.13 -4.87
N GLN A 87 -19.69 12.51 -5.89
CA GLN A 87 -19.29 11.63 -6.97
C GLN A 87 -17.79 11.37 -6.87
N ALA A 88 -17.40 10.11 -7.06
CA ALA A 88 -16.02 9.69 -7.01
C ALA A 88 -15.78 8.56 -8.02
N GLU A 89 -14.50 8.34 -8.31
CA GLU A 89 -14.05 7.35 -9.26
C GLU A 89 -13.12 6.34 -8.56
N ALA A 90 -13.34 5.06 -8.81
CA ALA A 90 -12.48 3.99 -8.33
C ALA A 90 -11.87 3.25 -9.52
N ARG A 91 -10.55 3.00 -9.46
CA ARG A 91 -9.81 2.29 -10.50
C ARG A 91 -9.18 1.03 -9.94
N LEU A 92 -9.28 -0.07 -10.67
CA LEU A 92 -8.57 -1.30 -10.36
C LEU A 92 -7.99 -1.91 -11.64
N GLN A 93 -6.68 -2.13 -11.63
CA GLN A 93 -5.99 -2.82 -12.71
C GLN A 93 -6.47 -4.27 -12.80
N ALA A 94 -6.84 -4.71 -13.99
CA ALA A 94 -7.12 -6.10 -14.29
C ALA A 94 -5.79 -6.86 -14.44
N ASP A 95 -5.63 -7.93 -13.66
CA ASP A 95 -4.50 -8.84 -13.78
C ASP A 95 -4.68 -9.68 -15.05
N VAL A 96 -4.26 -9.14 -16.20
CA VAL A 96 -4.29 -9.86 -17.48
C VAL A 96 -2.94 -10.56 -17.68
N PRO A 97 -2.89 -11.91 -17.60
CA PRO A 97 -1.65 -12.64 -17.81
C PRO A 97 -1.25 -12.62 -19.30
N GLY A 98 -0.25 -11.79 -19.62
CA GLY A 98 0.61 -11.97 -20.79
C GLY A 98 0.37 -11.04 -21.98
N GLY A 99 1.48 -10.69 -22.64
CA GLY A 99 1.56 -10.22 -24.03
C GLY A 99 1.09 -8.80 -24.33
N PRO A 100 1.50 -8.23 -25.48
CA PRO A 100 1.00 -6.94 -25.96
C PRO A 100 -0.46 -7.00 -26.45
N GLU A 101 -1.03 -8.20 -26.64
CA GLU A 101 -2.41 -8.39 -27.09
C GLU A 101 -2.95 -9.69 -26.48
N PRO A 102 -3.77 -9.62 -25.42
CA PRO A 102 -4.31 -10.78 -24.74
C PRO A 102 -5.46 -11.37 -25.55
N ASP A 103 -5.68 -12.68 -25.40
CA ASP A 103 -6.87 -13.34 -25.92
C ASP A 103 -8.13 -12.63 -25.38
N PRO A 104 -9.12 -12.26 -26.23
CA PRO A 104 -10.37 -11.62 -25.80
C PRO A 104 -11.04 -12.34 -24.63
N GLN A 105 -11.04 -13.68 -24.60
CA GLN A 105 -11.66 -14.43 -23.50
C GLN A 105 -10.87 -14.28 -22.19
N VAL A 106 -9.55 -14.18 -22.25
CA VAL A 106 -8.70 -13.97 -21.07
C VAL A 106 -8.89 -12.56 -20.53
N LEU A 107 -8.97 -11.57 -21.42
CA LEU A 107 -9.25 -10.19 -21.05
C LEU A 107 -10.63 -10.06 -20.39
N ASP A 108 -11.68 -10.63 -20.99
CA ASP A 108 -13.04 -10.58 -20.44
C ASP A 108 -13.11 -11.21 -19.05
N ASN A 109 -12.45 -12.35 -18.85
CA ASN A 109 -12.37 -13.00 -17.54
C ASN A 109 -11.61 -12.15 -16.51
N ALA A 110 -10.48 -11.54 -16.89
CA ALA A 110 -9.71 -10.69 -16.02
C ALA A 110 -10.47 -9.41 -15.64
N VAL A 111 -11.17 -8.79 -16.60
CA VAL A 111 -12.05 -7.63 -16.36
C VAL A 111 -13.22 -8.02 -15.46
N ALA A 112 -13.85 -9.17 -15.67
CA ALA A 112 -14.93 -9.65 -14.81
C ALA A 112 -14.45 -9.87 -13.36
N GLN A 113 -13.26 -10.43 -13.18
CA GLN A 113 -12.65 -10.58 -11.85
C GLN A 113 -12.29 -9.22 -11.22
N ALA A 114 -11.71 -8.30 -11.98
CA ALA A 114 -11.40 -6.95 -11.51
C ALA A 114 -12.67 -6.21 -11.10
N ARG A 115 -13.73 -6.30 -11.90
CA ARG A 115 -15.06 -5.78 -11.57
C ARG A 115 -15.57 -6.34 -10.26
N GLN A 116 -15.57 -7.67 -10.10
CA GLN A 116 -16.07 -8.29 -8.87
C GLN A 116 -15.28 -7.84 -7.64
N ARG A 117 -13.94 -7.84 -7.71
CA ARG A 117 -13.08 -7.36 -6.61
C ARG A 117 -13.34 -5.89 -6.28
N LEU A 118 -13.60 -5.05 -7.29
CA LEU A 118 -13.86 -3.63 -7.08
C LEU A 118 -15.25 -3.40 -6.47
N LEU A 119 -16.27 -4.16 -6.89
CA LEU A 119 -17.60 -4.14 -6.30
C LEU A 119 -17.56 -4.57 -4.83
N ASP A 120 -16.82 -5.64 -4.52
CA ASP A 120 -16.63 -6.10 -3.14
C ASP A 120 -15.94 -5.02 -2.28
N ARG A 121 -14.99 -4.27 -2.85
CA ARG A 121 -14.35 -3.12 -2.18
C ARG A 121 -15.29 -1.94 -1.97
N LEU A 122 -16.17 -1.65 -2.94
CA LEU A 122 -17.15 -0.56 -2.83
C LEU A 122 -18.21 -0.86 -1.77
N ALA A 123 -18.55 -2.13 -1.54
CA ALA A 123 -19.43 -2.51 -0.44
C ALA A 123 -18.82 -2.18 0.95
N ASP A 124 -17.49 -2.21 1.05
CA ASP A 124 -16.72 -1.86 2.25
C ASP A 124 -16.23 -0.40 2.25
N LEU A 125 -16.78 0.46 1.39
CA LEU A 125 -16.36 1.85 1.29
C LEU A 125 -16.73 2.62 2.57
N ARG A 126 -15.75 3.36 3.09
CA ARG A 126 -15.94 4.26 4.23
C ARG A 126 -15.55 5.68 3.85
N VAL A 127 -16.31 6.64 4.38
CA VAL A 127 -16.11 8.07 4.14
C VAL A 127 -15.59 8.74 5.41
N ASN A 128 -14.59 9.59 5.26
CA ASN A 128 -14.07 10.37 6.37
C ASN A 128 -15.12 11.40 6.83
N PRO A 129 -15.54 11.39 8.10
CA PRO A 129 -16.55 12.32 8.60
C PRO A 129 -16.08 13.78 8.64
N GLU A 130 -14.77 14.04 8.67
CA GLU A 130 -14.20 15.39 8.70
C GLU A 130 -13.95 15.96 7.30
N ASP A 131 -13.74 15.09 6.31
CA ASP A 131 -13.53 15.47 4.91
C ASP A 131 -14.19 14.42 4.00
N PRO A 132 -15.45 14.63 3.62
CA PRO A 132 -16.19 13.64 2.85
C PRO A 132 -15.58 13.40 1.47
N SER A 133 -14.68 14.26 0.96
CA SER A 133 -13.96 13.99 -0.29
C SER A 133 -12.95 12.84 -0.18
N GLN A 134 -12.58 12.45 1.05
CA GLN A 134 -11.67 11.34 1.30
C GLN A 134 -12.44 10.04 1.57
N THR A 135 -12.19 9.05 0.72
CA THR A 135 -12.72 7.70 0.88
C THR A 135 -11.59 6.68 0.99
N ALA A 136 -11.87 5.57 1.67
CA ALA A 136 -10.90 4.48 1.83
C ALA A 136 -11.59 3.14 2.03
N TRP A 137 -10.83 2.07 1.76
CA TRP A 137 -11.27 0.69 1.91
C TRP A 137 -10.54 0.02 3.07
N THR A 138 -11.23 -0.84 3.80
CA THR A 138 -10.69 -1.57 4.97
C THR A 138 -9.78 -2.75 4.63
N THR A 139 -9.44 -2.98 3.36
CA THR A 139 -9.01 -4.28 2.83
C THR A 139 -7.56 -4.76 3.15
N GLU A 140 -6.89 -4.23 4.18
CA GLU A 140 -5.61 -4.82 4.63
C GLU A 140 -5.74 -5.53 5.99
N PRO A 141 -5.30 -6.80 6.12
CA PRO A 141 -5.31 -7.49 7.41
C PRO A 141 -4.40 -6.77 8.40
N ALA A 142 -4.97 -6.29 9.51
CA ALA A 142 -4.25 -5.61 10.59
C ALA A 142 -3.07 -6.45 11.14
N GLY A 143 -3.19 -7.78 11.09
CA GLY A 143 -2.16 -8.72 11.55
C GLY A 143 -0.82 -8.64 10.81
N ARG A 144 -0.80 -8.26 9.53
CA ARG A 144 0.48 -8.11 8.79
C ARG A 144 1.23 -6.85 9.19
N ALA A 145 0.51 -5.79 9.55
CA ALA A 145 1.11 -4.53 9.97
C ALA A 145 1.73 -4.63 11.38
N THR A 146 1.06 -5.34 12.31
CA THR A 146 1.61 -5.60 13.64
C THR A 146 2.87 -6.46 13.58
N LEU A 147 2.89 -7.51 12.75
CA LEU A 147 4.09 -8.34 12.53
C LEU A 147 5.27 -7.53 11.98
N ARG A 148 5.03 -6.64 11.02
CA ARG A 148 6.06 -5.73 10.48
C ARG A 148 6.61 -4.80 11.56
N LEU A 149 5.74 -4.18 12.37
CA LEU A 149 6.18 -3.33 13.48
C LEU A 149 7.02 -4.08 14.50
N THR A 150 6.63 -5.30 14.88
CA THR A 150 7.43 -6.12 15.80
C THR A 150 8.81 -6.45 15.22
N LEU A 151 8.87 -6.77 13.94
CA LEU A 151 10.13 -7.12 13.27
C LEU A 151 11.06 -5.91 13.13
N PHE A 152 10.52 -4.73 12.78
CA PHE A 152 11.29 -3.49 12.76
C PHE A 152 11.74 -3.07 14.17
N GLY A 153 10.87 -3.19 15.17
CA GLY A 153 11.20 -2.89 16.56
C GLY A 153 12.34 -3.76 17.11
N LEU A 154 12.26 -5.08 16.89
CA LEU A 154 13.31 -6.02 17.31
C LEU A 154 14.63 -5.75 16.58
N THR A 155 14.59 -5.49 15.27
CA THR A 155 15.78 -5.16 14.47
C THR A 155 16.44 -3.86 14.95
N ALA A 156 15.65 -2.85 15.27
CA ALA A 156 16.14 -1.58 15.80
C ALA A 156 16.80 -1.77 17.18
N LEU A 157 16.16 -2.52 18.09
CA LEU A 157 16.72 -2.81 19.42
C LEU A 157 18.02 -3.61 19.35
N ALA A 158 18.08 -4.64 18.51
CA ALA A 158 19.29 -5.43 18.31
C ALA A 158 20.44 -4.59 17.74
N SER A 159 20.14 -3.74 16.74
CA SER A 159 21.14 -2.87 16.12
C SER A 159 21.65 -1.81 17.11
N LEU A 160 20.74 -1.24 17.92
CA LEU A 160 21.08 -0.27 18.96
C LEU A 160 21.95 -0.91 20.05
N ALA A 161 21.65 -2.13 20.48
CA ALA A 161 22.45 -2.84 21.49
C ALA A 161 23.88 -3.09 21.01
N VAL A 162 24.07 -3.49 19.74
CA VAL A 162 25.41 -3.65 19.14
C VAL A 162 26.15 -2.33 19.07
N LEU A 163 25.48 -1.25 18.65
CA LEU A 163 26.09 0.08 18.58
C LEU A 163 26.50 0.60 19.96
N ILE A 164 25.64 0.47 20.97
CA ILE A 164 25.95 0.86 22.35
C ILE A 164 27.16 0.08 22.89
N SER A 165 27.23 -1.23 22.62
CA SER A 165 28.37 -2.07 23.00
C SER A 165 29.69 -1.57 22.41
N LEU A 166 29.68 -1.07 21.17
CA LEU A 166 30.88 -0.53 20.51
C LEU A 166 31.39 0.80 21.07
N PHE A 167 30.50 1.59 21.68
CA PHE A 167 30.84 2.88 22.32
C PHE A 167 31.12 2.75 23.81
N SER A 168 30.72 1.64 24.44
CA SER A 168 30.97 1.36 25.87
C SER A 168 32.14 0.41 26.13
N SER A 169 32.75 -0.13 25.05
CA SER A 169 33.99 -0.92 25.05
C SER A 169 35.18 -0.14 24.52
#